data_AF-A0A522PW63-F1
#
_entry.id   AF-A0A522PW63-F1
#
_cell.length_a   1.000
_cell.length_b   1.000
_cell.length_c   1.000
_cell.angle_alpha   90.00
_cell.angle_beta   90.00
_cell.angle_gamma   90.00
#
_symmetry.space_group_name_H-M   'P 1'
#
loop_
_entity.id
_entity.type
_entity.pdbx_description
1 polymer ?
#
loop_
_entity_poly.entity_id
_entity_poly.type
_entity_poly.pdbx_seq_one_letter_code
_entity_poly.pdbx_strand_id
1 'polypeptide(L)'
;MTTEQLLSLLAGGVSAAVVTAGFNVWWDRRKQKIVAQWERRKYDTNTKLHIVYHLTETFYNTESELHFVTLEVGGYHEALRALEQQIAQNLQAQNPAMPAVQLQALHNLTLAPVRQWIGQMEANRWSQYNNSVKALRARAEAALSLTEYSLRTQGVYARLATLFRQFQENLSPPGVQSAQARLQDLRNREQEFKDILRQIREEAWMGLDS
;
A
#
# COMPACT_ATOMS: atom_id res chain seq x y z
N MET A 1 -56.55 60.01 -3.70
CA MET A 1 -55.13 59.60 -3.76
C MET A 1 -54.38 60.72 -4.47
N THR A 2 -53.50 61.43 -3.78
CA THR A 2 -52.75 62.55 -4.40
C THR A 2 -51.61 62.00 -5.26
N THR A 3 -51.19 62.75 -6.28
CA THR A 3 -50.04 62.40 -7.14
C THR A 3 -48.77 62.10 -6.34
N GLU A 4 -48.58 62.78 -5.20
CA GLU A 4 -47.49 62.53 -4.25
C GLU A 4 -47.55 61.16 -3.58
N GLN A 5 -48.76 60.68 -3.21
CA GLN A 5 -48.94 59.34 -2.64
C GLN A 5 -48.57 58.26 -3.65
N LEU A 6 -48.97 58.44 -4.92
CA LEU A 6 -48.69 57.52 -6.02
C LEU A 6 -47.19 57.48 -6.35
N LEU A 7 -46.51 58.63 -6.36
CA LEU A 7 -45.06 58.73 -6.52
C LEU A 7 -44.30 58.09 -5.35
N SER A 8 -44.74 58.27 -4.10
CA SER A 8 -44.10 57.62 -2.96
C SER A 8 -44.25 56.10 -2.98
N LEU A 9 -45.39 55.59 -3.47
CA LEU A 9 -45.69 54.16 -3.57
C LEU A 9 -44.85 53.50 -4.67
N LEU A 10 -44.71 54.18 -5.81
CA LEU A 10 -43.81 53.76 -6.90
C LEU A 10 -42.34 53.85 -6.48
N ALA A 11 -41.93 54.93 -5.80
CA ALA A 11 -40.57 55.08 -5.29
C ALA A 11 -40.22 54.01 -4.24
N GLY A 12 -41.17 53.66 -3.36
CA GLY A 12 -41.03 52.58 -2.39
C GLY A 12 -40.91 51.20 -3.06
N GLY A 13 -41.74 50.93 -4.08
CA GLY A 13 -41.70 49.68 -4.85
C GLY A 13 -40.40 49.50 -5.65
N VAL A 14 -39.92 50.56 -6.32
CA VAL A 14 -38.64 50.54 -7.05
C VAL A 14 -37.46 50.37 -6.09
N SER A 15 -37.45 51.07 -4.95
CA SER A 15 -36.38 50.95 -3.96
C SER A 15 -36.33 49.53 -3.37
N ALA A 16 -37.49 48.94 -3.05
CA ALA A 16 -37.59 47.56 -2.58
C ALA A 16 -37.10 46.55 -3.63
N ALA A 17 -37.43 46.75 -4.91
CA ALA A 17 -36.95 45.91 -5.99
C ALA A 17 -35.43 45.96 -6.16
N VAL A 18 -34.83 47.17 -6.09
CA VAL A 18 -33.37 47.35 -6.19
C VAL A 18 -32.64 46.69 -5.01
N VAL A 19 -33.14 46.87 -3.78
CA VAL A 19 -32.57 46.22 -2.58
C VAL A 19 -32.68 44.69 -2.67
N THR A 20 -33.83 44.19 -3.13
CA THR A 20 -34.06 42.74 -3.29
C THR A 20 -33.12 42.15 -4.35
N ALA A 21 -32.96 42.83 -5.49
CA ALA A 21 -32.03 42.41 -6.54
C ALA A 21 -30.58 42.41 -6.04
N GLY A 22 -30.16 43.46 -5.32
CA GLY A 22 -28.83 43.55 -4.72
C GLY A 22 -28.57 42.45 -3.69
N PHE A 23 -29.56 42.17 -2.81
CA PHE A 23 -29.48 41.09 -1.84
C PHE A 23 -29.37 39.73 -2.51
N ASN A 24 -30.17 39.44 -3.55
CA ASN A 24 -30.11 38.18 -4.29
C ASN A 24 -28.74 37.97 -4.95
N VAL A 25 -28.19 39.00 -5.61
CA VAL A 25 -26.85 38.92 -6.22
C VAL A 25 -25.76 38.70 -5.17
N TRP A 26 -25.82 39.40 -4.03
CA TRP A 26 -24.88 39.21 -2.93
C TRP A 26 -24.97 37.80 -2.34
N TRP A 27 -26.20 37.32 -2.11
CA TRP A 27 -26.48 36.01 -1.54
C TRP A 27 -26.04 34.88 -2.47
N ASP A 28 -26.29 34.99 -3.78
CA ASP A 28 -25.84 34.01 -4.77
C ASP A 28 -24.31 33.94 -4.85
N ARG A 29 -23.63 35.10 -4.83
CA ARG A 29 -22.15 35.14 -4.75
C ARG A 29 -21.63 34.49 -3.47
N ARG A 30 -22.31 34.72 -2.33
CA ARG A 30 -21.96 34.10 -1.05
C ARG A 30 -22.15 32.59 -1.09
N LYS A 31 -23.28 32.11 -1.63
CA LYS A 31 -23.56 30.68 -1.84
C LYS A 31 -22.52 30.01 -2.73
N GLN A 32 -22.19 30.60 -3.88
CA GLN A 32 -21.18 30.06 -4.79
C GLN A 32 -19.81 29.89 -4.09
N LYS A 33 -19.40 30.87 -3.26
CA LYS A 33 -18.16 30.75 -2.48
C LYS A 33 -18.21 29.61 -1.45
N ILE A 34 -19.34 29.46 -0.74
CA ILE A 34 -19.52 28.39 0.25
C ILE A 34 -19.52 27.02 -0.44
N VAL A 35 -20.21 26.88 -1.57
CA VAL A 35 -20.24 25.65 -2.37
C VAL A 35 -18.85 25.31 -2.89
N ALA A 36 -18.13 26.27 -3.49
CA ALA A 36 -16.77 26.03 -3.97
C ALA A 36 -15.79 25.63 -2.86
N GLN A 37 -15.92 26.21 -1.66
CA GLN A 37 -15.12 25.82 -0.49
C GLN A 37 -15.47 24.42 0.01
N TRP A 38 -16.76 24.06 0.00
CA TRP A 38 -17.20 22.72 0.37
C TRP A 38 -16.74 21.66 -0.64
N GLU A 39 -16.85 21.93 -1.94
CA GLU A 39 -16.37 21.04 -3.01
C GLU A 39 -14.86 20.80 -2.91
N ARG A 40 -14.08 21.86 -2.64
CA ARG A 40 -12.63 21.73 -2.41
C ARG A 40 -12.31 20.87 -1.20
N ARG A 41 -12.99 21.07 -0.07
CA ARG A 41 -12.81 20.25 1.15
C ARG A 41 -13.16 18.79 0.88
N LYS A 42 -14.29 18.54 0.23
CA LYS A 42 -14.71 17.19 -0.17
C LYS A 42 -13.69 16.52 -1.08
N TYR A 43 -13.16 17.24 -2.07
CA TYR A 43 -12.13 16.72 -2.97
C TYR A 43 -10.85 16.36 -2.19
N ASP A 44 -10.37 17.24 -1.31
CA ASP A 44 -9.20 16.99 -0.46
C ASP A 44 -9.38 15.75 0.45
N THR A 45 -10.51 15.66 1.15
CA THR A 45 -10.85 14.49 1.97
C THR A 45 -10.91 13.20 1.15
N ASN A 46 -11.55 13.23 -0.02
CA ASN A 46 -11.64 12.06 -0.89
C ASN A 46 -10.26 11.61 -1.38
N THR A 47 -9.39 12.54 -1.75
CA THR A 47 -8.00 12.25 -2.13
C THR A 47 -7.27 11.56 -0.98
N LYS A 48 -7.34 12.10 0.24
CA LYS A 48 -6.71 11.49 1.43
C LYS A 48 -7.20 10.06 1.70
N LEU A 49 -8.52 9.84 1.62
CA LEU A 49 -9.10 8.51 1.80
C LEU A 49 -8.68 7.52 0.70
N HIS A 50 -8.65 7.98 -0.55
CA HIS A 50 -8.18 7.17 -1.68
C HIS A 50 -6.72 6.72 -1.47
N ILE A 51 -5.89 7.57 -0.90
CA ILE A 51 -4.49 7.24 -0.63
C ILE A 51 -4.35 6.25 0.51
N VAL A 52 -5.10 6.45 1.61
CA VAL A 52 -5.18 5.47 2.71
C VAL A 52 -5.54 4.09 2.15
N TYR A 53 -6.51 4.01 1.24
CA TYR A 53 -6.88 2.77 0.58
C TYR A 53 -5.72 2.13 -0.19
N HIS A 54 -5.08 2.86 -1.11
CA HIS A 54 -3.97 2.32 -1.92
C HIS A 54 -2.76 1.92 -1.08
N LEU A 55 -2.44 2.67 -0.03
CA LEU A 55 -1.32 2.35 0.86
C LEU A 55 -1.63 1.09 1.68
N THR A 56 -2.87 0.96 2.16
CA THR A 56 -3.33 -0.24 2.90
C THR A 56 -3.25 -1.47 2.01
N GLU A 57 -3.75 -1.36 0.78
CA GLU A 57 -3.67 -2.42 -0.22
C GLU A 57 -2.20 -2.80 -0.50
N THR A 58 -1.34 -1.81 -0.73
CA THR A 58 0.09 -2.04 -1.01
C THR A 58 0.78 -2.77 0.15
N PHE A 59 0.53 -2.35 1.39
CA PHE A 59 1.12 -2.96 2.59
C PHE A 59 0.71 -4.42 2.72
N TYR A 60 -0.60 -4.70 2.74
CA TYR A 60 -1.09 -6.07 2.96
C TYR A 60 -0.84 -7.00 1.78
N ASN A 61 -0.84 -6.49 0.54
CA ASN A 61 -0.42 -7.29 -0.61
C ASN A 61 1.07 -7.65 -0.52
N THR A 62 1.92 -6.72 -0.06
CA THR A 62 3.35 -7.01 0.14
C THR A 62 3.56 -8.06 1.24
N GLU A 63 2.85 -7.96 2.36
CA GLU A 63 2.89 -8.95 3.44
C GLU A 63 2.43 -10.33 2.94
N SER A 64 1.29 -10.37 2.22
CA SER A 64 0.73 -11.60 1.67
C SER A 64 1.68 -12.27 0.68
N GLU A 65 2.25 -11.52 -0.25
CA GLU A 65 3.23 -12.04 -1.21
C GLU A 65 4.45 -12.62 -0.51
N LEU A 66 4.95 -11.95 0.53
CA LEU A 66 6.09 -12.44 1.29
C LEU A 66 5.76 -13.69 2.12
N HIS A 67 4.54 -13.79 2.63
CA HIS A 67 4.04 -14.99 3.28
C HIS A 67 4.02 -16.17 2.29
N PHE A 68 3.51 -15.97 1.07
CA PHE A 68 3.52 -17.00 0.03
C PHE A 68 4.93 -17.41 -0.39
N VAL A 69 5.86 -16.46 -0.56
CA VAL A 69 7.27 -16.78 -0.81
C VAL A 69 7.85 -17.66 0.30
N THR A 70 7.55 -17.33 1.56
CA THR A 70 8.03 -18.10 2.72
C THR A 70 7.50 -19.54 2.68
N LEU A 71 6.22 -19.72 2.40
CA LEU A 71 5.59 -21.04 2.31
C LEU A 71 6.15 -21.87 1.14
N GLU A 72 6.27 -21.28 -0.05
CA GLU A 72 6.74 -22.01 -1.24
C GLU A 72 8.20 -22.40 -1.13
N VAL A 73 9.09 -21.46 -0.78
CA VAL A 73 10.52 -21.76 -0.62
C VAL A 73 10.73 -22.71 0.56
N GLY A 74 9.99 -22.53 1.66
CA GLY A 74 9.98 -23.47 2.78
C GLY A 74 9.59 -24.88 2.36
N GLY A 75 8.52 -25.01 1.57
CA GLY A 75 8.05 -26.27 1.02
C GLY A 75 9.07 -26.95 0.12
N TYR A 76 9.79 -26.20 -0.72
CA TYR A 76 10.88 -26.76 -1.54
C TYR A 76 11.99 -27.38 -0.70
N HIS A 77 12.42 -26.71 0.38
CA HIS A 77 13.46 -27.25 1.27
C HIS A 77 12.98 -28.42 2.12
N GLU A 78 11.72 -28.45 2.54
CA GLU A 78 11.13 -29.60 3.21
C GLU A 78 11.06 -30.82 2.29
N ALA A 79 10.58 -30.63 1.06
CA ALA A 79 10.55 -31.69 0.05
C ALA A 79 11.96 -32.21 -0.27
N LEU A 80 12.94 -31.31 -0.40
CA LEU A 80 14.34 -31.70 -0.59
C LEU A 80 14.82 -32.56 0.57
N ARG A 81 14.68 -32.10 1.81
CA ARG A 81 15.13 -32.86 3.00
C ARG A 81 14.49 -34.25 3.08
N ALA A 82 13.19 -34.37 2.78
CA ALA A 82 12.51 -35.66 2.73
C ALA A 82 13.10 -36.57 1.64
N LEU A 83 13.36 -36.03 0.45
CA LEU A 83 14.00 -36.76 -0.64
C LEU A 83 15.44 -37.17 -0.31
N GLU A 84 16.22 -36.30 0.32
CA GLU A 84 17.59 -36.58 0.76
C GLU A 84 17.63 -37.77 1.72
N GLN A 85 16.69 -37.82 2.68
CA GLN A 85 16.55 -38.94 3.62
C GLN A 85 16.14 -40.23 2.91
N GLN A 86 15.15 -40.16 2.02
CA GLN A 86 14.66 -41.32 1.27
C GLN A 86 15.75 -41.91 0.37
N ILE A 87 16.49 -41.06 -0.36
CA ILE A 87 17.60 -41.51 -1.22
C ILE A 87 18.70 -42.13 -0.36
N ALA A 88 19.08 -41.52 0.77
CA ALA A 88 20.09 -42.08 1.65
C ALA A 88 19.72 -43.50 2.13
N GLN A 89 18.47 -43.70 2.58
CA GLN A 89 17.96 -45.00 3.01
C GLN A 89 17.97 -46.02 1.86
N ASN A 90 17.49 -45.64 0.67
CA ASN A 90 17.45 -46.51 -0.50
C ASN A 90 18.85 -46.92 -0.95
N LEU A 91 19.80 -45.99 -0.98
CA LEU A 91 21.18 -46.28 -1.39
C LEU A 91 21.87 -47.24 -0.43
N GLN A 92 21.67 -47.06 0.88
CA GLN A 92 22.20 -47.96 1.90
C GLN A 92 21.58 -49.36 1.81
N ALA A 93 20.27 -49.45 1.55
CA ALA A 93 19.58 -50.73 1.40
C ALA A 93 19.99 -51.48 0.12
N GLN A 94 20.20 -50.77 -0.99
CA GLN A 94 20.58 -51.37 -2.28
C GLN A 94 22.07 -51.71 -2.37
N ASN A 95 22.93 -51.03 -1.62
CA ASN A 95 24.39 -51.18 -1.71
C ASN A 95 25.04 -51.40 -0.32
N PRO A 96 24.67 -52.47 0.41
CA PRO A 96 25.08 -52.67 1.81
C PRO A 96 26.60 -52.87 2.00
N ALA A 97 27.31 -53.32 0.96
CA ALA A 97 28.76 -53.53 0.98
C ALA A 97 29.57 -52.31 0.52
N MET A 98 28.91 -51.24 0.05
CA MET A 98 29.60 -50.07 -0.48
C MET A 98 30.16 -49.19 0.65
N PRO A 99 31.41 -48.70 0.57
CA PRO A 99 31.97 -47.79 1.55
C PRO A 99 31.14 -46.49 1.69
N ALA A 100 31.01 -45.98 2.91
CA ALA A 100 30.22 -44.78 3.22
C ALA A 100 30.58 -43.56 2.35
N VAL A 101 31.88 -43.38 2.03
CA VAL A 101 32.35 -42.27 1.17
C VAL A 101 31.80 -42.39 -0.25
N GLN A 102 31.72 -43.61 -0.79
CA GLN A 102 31.17 -43.84 -2.13
C GLN A 102 29.65 -43.67 -2.14
N LEU A 103 28.96 -44.12 -1.08
CA LEU A 103 27.52 -43.87 -0.90
C LEU A 103 27.21 -42.37 -0.84
N GLN A 104 28.01 -41.58 -0.10
CA GLN A 104 27.86 -40.14 0.00
C GLN A 104 28.09 -39.45 -1.36
N ALA A 105 29.09 -39.89 -2.13
CA ALA A 105 29.36 -39.36 -3.46
C ALA A 105 28.18 -39.64 -4.42
N LEU A 106 27.65 -40.86 -4.39
CA LEU A 106 26.50 -41.25 -5.20
C LEU A 106 25.24 -40.48 -4.78
N HIS A 107 24.99 -40.34 -3.47
CA HIS A 107 23.90 -39.53 -2.91
C HIS A 107 23.95 -38.08 -3.42
N ASN A 108 25.12 -37.44 -3.34
CA ASN A 108 25.31 -36.08 -3.83
C ASN A 108 25.11 -35.97 -5.35
N LEU A 109 25.57 -36.96 -6.13
CA LEU A 109 25.36 -37.01 -7.58
C LEU A 109 23.88 -37.17 -7.94
N THR A 110 23.15 -38.03 -7.23
CA THR A 110 21.71 -38.23 -7.44
C THR A 110 20.90 -36.97 -7.11
N LEU A 111 21.29 -36.24 -6.07
CA LEU A 111 20.58 -35.03 -5.62
C LEU A 111 20.96 -33.76 -6.38
N ALA A 112 22.13 -33.71 -7.03
CA ALA A 112 22.59 -32.54 -7.77
C ALA A 112 21.54 -31.91 -8.71
N PRO A 113 20.86 -32.66 -9.60
CA PRO A 113 19.84 -32.08 -10.48
C PRO A 113 18.63 -31.53 -9.71
N VAL A 114 18.22 -32.19 -8.62
CA VAL A 114 17.09 -31.73 -7.80
C VAL A 114 17.45 -30.44 -7.07
N ARG A 115 18.66 -30.37 -6.47
CA ARG A 115 19.17 -29.16 -5.82
C ARG A 115 19.27 -27.99 -6.81
N GLN A 116 19.73 -28.25 -8.03
CA GLN A 116 19.78 -27.25 -9.09
C GLN A 116 18.38 -26.75 -9.49
N TRP A 117 17.43 -27.67 -9.69
CA TRP A 117 16.05 -27.32 -10.02
C TRP A 117 15.38 -26.50 -8.91
N ILE A 118 15.56 -26.89 -7.63
CA ILE A 118 15.05 -26.12 -6.48
C ILE A 118 15.68 -24.72 -6.44
N GLY A 119 16.98 -24.59 -6.66
CA GLY A 119 17.64 -23.29 -6.73
C GLY A 119 17.08 -22.39 -7.83
N GLN A 120 16.68 -22.96 -8.98
CA GLN A 120 16.00 -22.23 -10.06
C GLN A 120 14.58 -21.81 -9.65
N MET A 121 13.81 -22.70 -9.03
CA MET A 121 12.46 -22.41 -8.56
C MET A 121 12.45 -21.29 -7.51
N GLU A 122 13.38 -21.35 -6.56
CA GLU A 122 13.58 -20.30 -5.56
C GLU A 122 13.94 -18.96 -6.23
N ALA A 123 14.93 -18.95 -7.13
CA ALA A 123 15.33 -17.72 -7.84
C ALA A 123 14.17 -17.12 -8.65
N ASN A 124 13.39 -17.96 -9.32
CA ASN A 124 12.20 -17.54 -10.07
C ASN A 124 11.15 -16.94 -9.14
N ARG A 125 10.89 -17.55 -7.99
CA ARG A 125 9.88 -17.04 -7.05
C ARG A 125 10.29 -15.70 -6.45
N TRP A 126 11.57 -15.55 -6.09
CA TRP A 126 12.10 -14.26 -5.65
C TRP A 126 12.02 -13.18 -6.72
N SER A 127 12.27 -13.53 -7.98
CA SER A 127 12.09 -12.61 -9.11
C SER A 127 10.63 -12.15 -9.24
N GLN A 128 9.66 -13.07 -9.14
CA GLN A 128 8.23 -12.74 -9.16
C GLN A 128 7.85 -11.81 -8.01
N TYR A 129 8.27 -12.13 -6.79
CA TYR A 129 8.06 -11.28 -5.62
C TYR A 129 8.60 -9.87 -5.85
N ASN A 130 9.86 -9.75 -6.31
CA ASN A 130 10.49 -8.45 -6.56
C ASN A 130 9.73 -7.64 -7.61
N ASN A 131 9.22 -8.28 -8.67
CA ASN A 131 8.41 -7.61 -9.68
C ASN A 131 7.05 -7.16 -9.13
N SER A 132 6.40 -8.00 -8.32
CA SER A 132 5.14 -7.65 -7.64
C SER A 132 5.31 -6.45 -6.72
N VAL A 133 6.33 -6.46 -5.87
CA VAL A 133 6.63 -5.34 -4.96
C VAL A 133 6.98 -4.07 -5.72
N LYS A 134 7.72 -4.14 -6.83
CA LYS A 134 7.97 -2.99 -7.71
C LYS A 134 6.68 -2.40 -8.29
N ALA A 135 5.74 -3.24 -8.71
CA ALA A 135 4.46 -2.77 -9.22
C ALA A 135 3.60 -2.11 -8.12
N LEU A 136 3.55 -2.73 -6.94
CA LEU A 136 2.88 -2.17 -5.76
C LEU A 136 3.50 -0.82 -5.34
N ARG A 137 4.83 -0.72 -5.36
CA ARG A 137 5.56 0.54 -5.13
C ARG A 137 5.11 1.64 -6.08
N ALA A 138 5.11 1.37 -7.38
CA ALA A 138 4.73 2.37 -8.37
C ALA A 138 3.31 2.90 -8.14
N ARG A 139 2.39 2.04 -7.69
CA ARG A 139 1.02 2.44 -7.31
C ARG A 139 1.01 3.32 -6.06
N ALA A 140 1.75 2.95 -5.03
CA ALA A 140 1.87 3.75 -3.80
C ALA A 140 2.50 5.13 -4.08
N GLU A 141 3.58 5.19 -4.86
CA GLU A 141 4.22 6.44 -5.27
C GLU A 141 3.28 7.31 -6.11
N ALA A 142 2.53 6.72 -7.04
CA ALA A 142 1.52 7.45 -7.81
C ALA A 142 0.42 8.03 -6.89
N ALA A 143 -0.07 7.25 -5.91
CA ALA A 143 -1.04 7.72 -4.94
C ALA A 143 -0.49 8.86 -4.08
N LEU A 144 0.76 8.75 -3.62
CA LEU A 144 1.43 9.81 -2.84
C LEU A 144 1.67 11.07 -3.68
N SER A 145 1.96 10.96 -4.97
CA SER A 145 2.15 12.14 -5.84
C SER A 145 0.88 13.01 -5.96
N LEU A 146 -0.30 12.42 -5.77
CA LEU A 146 -1.57 13.16 -5.74
C LEU A 146 -1.67 14.11 -4.54
N THR A 147 -0.83 13.97 -3.50
CA THR A 147 -0.85 14.85 -2.30
C THR A 147 0.23 15.88 -2.22
N GLU A 148 1.16 15.94 -3.17
CA GLU A 148 2.15 17.02 -3.20
C GLU A 148 1.49 18.42 -3.29
N TYR A 149 0.21 18.48 -3.68
CA TYR A 149 -0.61 19.71 -3.66
C TYR A 149 -1.15 20.11 -2.27
N SER A 150 -1.11 19.23 -1.27
CA SER A 150 -1.58 19.50 0.11
C SER A 150 -0.42 19.89 1.03
N LEU A 151 -0.15 21.20 1.15
CA LEU A 151 0.90 21.78 2.00
C LEU A 151 0.83 21.38 3.49
N ARG A 152 -0.34 20.94 3.98
CA ARG A 152 -0.55 20.62 5.41
C ARG A 152 -0.09 19.22 5.83
N THR A 153 0.22 18.34 4.89
CA THR A 153 0.37 16.90 5.16
C THR A 153 1.79 16.35 4.97
N GLN A 154 2.79 17.20 4.68
CA GLN A 154 4.13 16.74 4.29
C GLN A 154 4.80 15.78 5.30
N GLY A 155 4.59 15.96 6.61
CA GLY A 155 5.23 15.11 7.63
C GLY A 155 4.73 13.66 7.67
N VAL A 156 3.41 13.46 7.61
CA VAL A 156 2.79 12.13 7.68
C VAL A 156 3.08 11.32 6.43
N TYR A 157 3.06 11.98 5.28
CA TYR A 157 3.32 11.37 3.99
C TYR A 157 4.81 11.06 3.78
N ALA A 158 5.72 11.91 4.29
CA ALA A 158 7.15 11.61 4.30
C ALA A 158 7.49 10.41 5.19
N ARG A 159 6.84 10.26 6.36
CA ARG A 159 7.00 9.08 7.22
C ARG A 159 6.52 7.81 6.53
N LEU A 160 5.38 7.87 5.85
CA LEU A 160 4.86 6.76 5.04
C LEU A 160 5.80 6.39 3.89
N ALA A 161 6.26 7.37 3.13
CA ALA A 161 7.22 7.15 2.05
C ALA A 161 8.52 6.52 2.59
N THR A 162 8.96 6.93 3.79
CA THR A 162 10.12 6.35 4.47
C THR A 162 9.88 4.91 4.88
N LEU A 163 8.74 4.61 5.51
CA LEU A 163 8.35 3.27 5.92
C LEU A 163 8.26 2.33 4.71
N PHE A 164 7.66 2.78 3.61
CA PHE A 164 7.63 2.04 2.35
C PHE A 164 9.00 1.83 1.72
N ARG A 165 9.90 2.82 1.79
CA ARG A 165 11.27 2.68 1.31
C ARG A 165 12.07 1.69 2.14
N GLN A 166 11.90 1.71 3.47
CA GLN A 166 12.57 0.79 4.39
C GLN A 166 12.16 -0.67 4.19
N PHE A 167 10.89 -0.92 3.83
CA PHE A 167 10.47 -2.26 3.42
C PHE A 167 11.18 -2.78 2.16
N GLN A 168 11.73 -1.88 1.34
CA GLN A 168 12.23 -2.19 0.00
C GLN A 168 13.76 -2.14 -0.12
N GLU A 169 14.48 -1.40 0.72
CA GLU A 169 15.96 -1.32 0.66
C GLU A 169 16.64 -2.60 1.16
N ASN A 170 15.95 -3.42 1.95
CA ASN A 170 16.45 -4.70 2.46
C ASN A 170 16.18 -5.87 1.49
N LEU A 171 16.57 -5.73 0.21
CA LEU A 171 16.59 -6.85 -0.74
C LEU A 171 17.78 -7.81 -0.44
N SER A 172 17.80 -8.40 0.76
CA SER A 172 18.68 -9.51 1.15
C SER A 172 18.65 -10.67 0.13
N PRO A 173 19.72 -11.49 0.06
CA PRO A 173 19.79 -12.63 -0.85
C PRO A 173 18.61 -13.60 -0.70
N PRO A 174 18.31 -14.37 -1.75
CA PRO A 174 17.25 -15.39 -1.74
C PRO A 174 17.46 -16.39 -0.59
N GLY A 175 16.38 -16.71 0.13
CA GLY A 175 16.39 -17.71 1.21
C GLY A 175 15.14 -17.68 2.11
N VAL A 176 14.74 -18.83 2.66
CA VAL A 176 13.60 -18.89 3.62
C VAL A 176 13.81 -17.98 4.82
N GLN A 177 15.04 -17.94 5.36
CA GLN A 177 15.36 -17.11 6.53
C GLN A 177 15.25 -15.62 6.22
N SER A 178 15.62 -15.20 5.00
CA SER A 178 15.49 -13.79 4.58
C SER A 178 14.02 -13.42 4.35
N ALA A 179 13.19 -14.33 3.82
CA ALA A 179 11.74 -14.13 3.72
C ALA A 179 11.07 -14.02 5.09
N GLN A 180 11.38 -14.93 6.02
CA GLN A 180 10.82 -14.91 7.38
C GLN A 180 11.22 -13.66 8.16
N ALA A 181 12.50 -13.27 8.11
CA ALA A 181 12.98 -12.06 8.79
C ALA A 181 12.25 -10.81 8.29
N ARG A 182 12.03 -10.70 6.97
CA ARG A 182 11.25 -9.59 6.39
C ARG A 182 9.78 -9.62 6.79
N LEU A 183 9.19 -10.81 6.90
CA LEU A 183 7.78 -10.93 7.28
C LEU A 183 7.60 -10.47 8.71
N GLN A 184 8.56 -10.82 9.56
CA GLN A 184 8.57 -10.36 10.94
C GLN A 184 8.82 -8.85 11.02
N ASP A 185 9.73 -8.27 10.24
CA ASP A 185 9.93 -6.81 10.19
C ASP A 185 8.66 -6.08 9.74
N LEU A 186 7.99 -6.56 8.68
CA LEU A 186 6.69 -6.02 8.23
C LEU A 186 5.64 -6.06 9.34
N ARG A 187 5.51 -7.20 10.03
CA ARG A 187 4.55 -7.36 11.14
C ARG A 187 4.89 -6.47 12.32
N ASN A 188 6.17 -6.31 12.65
CA ASN A 188 6.61 -5.42 13.72
C ASN A 188 6.26 -3.95 13.41
N ARG A 189 6.27 -3.59 12.12
CA ARG A 189 5.93 -2.23 11.63
C ARG A 189 4.46 -2.04 11.31
N GLU A 190 3.64 -3.09 11.39
CA GLU A 190 2.20 -3.01 11.13
C GLU A 190 1.53 -2.00 12.07
N GLN A 191 1.94 -1.98 13.34
CA GLN A 191 1.39 -1.02 14.30
C GLN A 191 1.74 0.43 13.93
N GLU A 192 2.98 0.70 13.54
CA GLU A 192 3.40 2.03 13.06
C GLU A 192 2.60 2.43 11.81
N PHE A 193 2.40 1.50 10.88
CA PHE A 193 1.60 1.72 9.68
C PHE A 193 0.15 2.08 10.03
N LYS A 194 -0.50 1.31 10.92
CA LYS A 194 -1.86 1.57 11.42
C LYS A 194 -1.96 2.93 12.10
N ASP A 195 -0.96 3.31 12.90
CA ASP A 195 -0.92 4.60 13.58
C ASP A 195 -0.88 5.76 12.58
N ILE A 196 -0.07 5.63 11.52
CA ILE A 196 -0.01 6.63 10.45
C ILE A 196 -1.34 6.71 9.68
N LEU A 197 -1.95 5.57 9.33
CA LEU A 197 -3.25 5.57 8.65
C LEU A 197 -4.35 6.23 9.49
N ARG A 198 -4.36 5.96 10.79
CA ARG A 198 -5.29 6.62 11.73
C ARG A 198 -5.09 8.13 11.74
N GLN A 199 -3.84 8.60 11.78
CA GLN A 199 -3.54 10.04 11.72
C GLN A 199 -4.06 10.68 10.43
N ILE A 200 -3.84 10.07 9.26
CA ILE A 200 -4.37 10.58 7.98
C ILE A 200 -5.90 10.62 8.00
N ARG A 201 -6.52 9.57 8.54
CA ARG A 201 -7.97 9.51 8.67
C ARG A 201 -8.47 10.66 9.56
N GLU A 202 -7.90 10.85 10.74
CA GLU A 202 -8.26 11.94 11.66
C GLU A 202 -8.12 13.32 11.00
N GLU A 203 -7.02 13.56 10.27
CA GLU A 203 -6.82 14.79 9.50
C GLU A 203 -7.86 14.97 8.37
N ALA A 204 -8.29 13.87 7.74
CA ALA A 204 -9.31 13.90 6.69
C ALA A 204 -10.71 14.21 7.23
N TRP A 205 -11.03 13.76 8.45
CA TRP A 205 -12.30 14.04 9.14
C TRP A 205 -12.34 15.46 9.72
N MET A 206 -11.28 15.91 10.39
CA MET A 206 -11.24 17.28 10.94
C MET A 206 -11.35 18.36 9.86
N GLY A 207 -10.92 18.09 8.62
CA GLY A 207 -11.08 19.01 7.49
C GLY A 207 -12.52 19.20 6.98
N LEU A 208 -13.46 18.32 7.38
CA LEU A 208 -14.88 18.44 7.01
C LEU A 208 -15.67 19.31 8.00
N ASP A 209 -15.25 19.34 9.28
CA ASP A 209 -15.95 20.04 10.36
C ASP A 209 -15.52 21.51 10.51
N SER A 210 -14.36 21.90 9.96
CA SER A 210 -13.85 23.28 9.92
C SER A 210 -14.25 24.01 8.63
#